data_AF-A0A5Q4SBN4-F1
#
_entry.id   AF-A0A5Q4SBN4-F1
#
_cell.length_a   1.000
_cell.length_b   1.000
_cell.length_c   1.000
_cell.angle_alpha   90.00
_cell.angle_beta   90.00
_cell.angle_gamma   90.00
#
_symmetry.space_group_name_H-M   'P 1'
#
loop_
_entity.id
_entity.type
_entity.pdbx_description
1 polymer ?
#
loop_
_entity_poly.entity_id
_entity_poly.type
_entity_poly.pdbx_seq_one_letter_code
_entity_poly.pdbx_strand_id
1 'polypeptide(L)'
;YRDNIRTRLRRPRPDAHAHVPVQLITPTGDAFLSPSLHDELETWVPRLVRRTLPAKHWVPRTRPDQLSAWISEFVEAGEAGKQDDLPDSDASDSPAPAAKGAHADRFGGLLVLVTGAASGIGRATALSFAQAGARVVAVDRDAEGVARTAETARLVGAPAAWAEVVDVGDEQAMEKLAEKVAADCGVVDVLVNNAGIGLSGSFLETTSKEWRDVLDVNLWGVIHGCR
;
A
#
# COMPACT_ATOMS: atom_id res chain seq x y z
N TYR A 1 33.22 -11.69 -20.19
CA TYR A 1 32.97 -10.92 -18.95
C TYR A 1 34.26 -10.51 -18.23
N ARG A 2 35.31 -11.36 -18.11
CA ARG A 2 36.51 -11.04 -17.30
C ARG A 2 37.66 -10.32 -18.03
N ASP A 3 37.73 -10.37 -19.36
CA ASP A 3 38.89 -9.87 -20.12
C ASP A 3 39.13 -8.35 -19.98
N ASN A 4 38.08 -7.58 -19.74
CA ASN A 4 38.18 -6.13 -19.58
C ASN A 4 38.46 -5.70 -18.14
N ILE A 5 38.31 -6.57 -17.14
CA ILE A 5 38.39 -6.19 -15.72
C ILE A 5 39.81 -5.73 -15.35
N ARG A 6 40.84 -6.51 -15.72
CA ARG A 6 42.24 -6.19 -15.37
C ARG A 6 42.71 -4.87 -15.97
N THR A 7 42.31 -4.59 -17.21
CA THR A 7 42.64 -3.35 -17.91
C THR A 7 41.91 -2.15 -17.30
N ARG A 8 40.64 -2.31 -16.94
CA ARG A 8 39.84 -1.24 -16.32
C ARG A 8 40.27 -0.89 -14.90
N LEU A 9 40.71 -1.88 -14.11
CA LEU A 9 41.30 -1.63 -12.79
C LEU A 9 42.60 -0.84 -12.88
N ARG A 10 43.41 -1.06 -13.92
CA ARG A 10 44.68 -0.33 -14.13
C ARG A 10 44.50 1.04 -14.78
N ARG A 11 43.43 1.23 -15.56
CA ARG A 11 43.11 2.48 -16.25
C ARG A 11 41.59 2.72 -16.20
N PRO A 12 41.09 3.29 -15.09
CA PRO A 12 39.70 3.70 -14.98
C PRO A 12 39.34 4.69 -16.10
N ARG A 13 38.13 4.58 -16.64
CA ARG A 13 37.64 5.50 -17.66
C ARG A 13 37.14 6.78 -17.00
N PRO A 14 37.62 7.97 -17.39
CA PRO A 14 37.11 9.23 -16.89
C PRO A 14 35.80 9.66 -17.58
N ASP A 15 35.39 8.95 -18.64
CA ASP A 15 34.25 9.26 -19.50
C ASP A 15 33.05 8.32 -19.28
N ALA A 16 33.02 7.60 -18.17
CA ALA A 16 32.03 6.56 -17.91
C ALA A 16 30.67 7.14 -17.45
N HIS A 17 30.09 8.06 -18.21
CA HIS A 17 28.79 8.67 -17.91
C HIS A 17 27.67 8.12 -18.80
N ALA A 18 26.45 8.04 -18.27
CA ALA A 18 25.27 7.80 -19.07
C ALA A 18 24.93 9.05 -19.90
N HIS A 19 24.83 8.87 -21.21
CA HIS A 19 24.48 9.96 -22.15
C HIS A 19 22.97 10.06 -22.41
N VAL A 20 22.20 9.09 -21.95
CA VAL A 20 20.73 9.03 -22.06
C VAL A 20 20.13 9.19 -20.66
N PRO A 21 18.87 9.64 -20.56
CA PRO A 21 18.19 9.63 -19.27
C PRO A 21 18.09 8.20 -18.73
N VAL A 22 18.18 8.06 -17.42
CA VAL A 22 18.12 6.77 -16.73
C VAL A 22 17.09 6.85 -15.61
N GLN A 23 16.27 5.81 -15.51
CA GLN A 23 15.42 5.57 -14.35
C GLN A 23 16.05 4.48 -13.49
N LEU A 24 16.29 4.78 -12.22
CA LEU A 24 16.66 3.78 -11.22
C LEU A 24 15.44 3.45 -10.37
N ILE A 25 15.06 2.18 -10.35
CA ILE A 25 13.94 1.67 -9.55
C ILE A 25 14.51 0.72 -8.49
N THR A 26 14.43 1.11 -7.22
CA THR A 26 15.08 0.41 -6.11
C THR A 26 14.05 -0.20 -5.14
N PRO A 27 14.00 -1.53 -5.00
CA PRO A 27 13.27 -2.16 -3.90
C PRO A 27 13.94 -1.89 -2.55
N THR A 28 13.21 -1.29 -1.61
CA THR A 28 13.76 -0.95 -0.28
C THR A 28 13.86 -2.15 0.66
N GLY A 29 13.23 -3.29 0.32
CA GLY A 29 13.26 -4.54 1.08
C GLY A 29 14.09 -5.65 0.44
N ASP A 30 14.94 -5.35 -0.55
CA ASP A 30 15.82 -6.32 -1.20
C ASP A 30 17.05 -6.64 -0.32
N ALA A 31 17.29 -7.93 -0.07
CA ALA A 31 18.42 -8.41 0.73
C ALA A 31 19.77 -8.37 -0.01
N PHE A 32 19.77 -8.20 -1.33
CA PHE A 32 20.94 -8.23 -2.20
C PHE A 32 21.23 -6.87 -2.82
N LEU A 33 20.21 -6.10 -3.15
CA LEU A 33 20.32 -4.80 -3.83
C LEU A 33 19.81 -3.67 -2.93
N SER A 34 20.62 -3.26 -1.95
CA SER A 34 20.26 -2.14 -1.07
C SER A 34 20.32 -0.80 -1.79
N PRO A 35 19.54 0.21 -1.37
CA PRO A 35 19.60 1.56 -1.94
C PRO A 35 21.01 2.15 -1.96
N SER A 36 21.81 1.87 -0.92
CA SER A 36 23.19 2.34 -0.79
C SER A 36 24.14 1.84 -1.88
N LEU A 37 23.81 0.78 -2.62
CA LEU A 37 24.61 0.34 -3.78
C LEU A 37 24.51 1.32 -4.96
N HIS A 38 23.56 2.25 -4.91
CA HIS A 38 23.28 3.22 -5.95
C HIS A 38 23.51 4.66 -5.49
N ASP A 39 24.13 4.82 -4.32
CA ASP A 39 24.64 6.11 -3.85
C ASP A 39 25.66 6.64 -4.85
N GLU A 40 25.71 7.97 -4.98
CA GLU A 40 26.61 8.70 -5.90
C GLU A 40 26.38 8.39 -7.39
N LEU A 41 25.33 7.65 -7.76
CA LEU A 41 25.04 7.32 -9.17
C LEU A 41 24.86 8.58 -10.03
N GLU A 42 24.39 9.69 -9.46
CA GLU A 42 24.29 11.01 -10.11
C GLU A 42 25.63 11.52 -10.65
N THR A 43 26.76 11.11 -10.05
CA THR A 43 28.11 11.43 -10.54
C THR A 43 28.33 10.85 -11.94
N TRP A 44 27.73 9.70 -12.22
CA TRP A 44 27.89 8.96 -13.46
C TRP A 44 26.66 9.08 -14.37
N VAL A 45 25.53 9.55 -13.84
CA VAL A 45 24.25 9.63 -14.54
C VAL A 45 23.66 11.03 -14.33
N PRO A 46 24.02 12.01 -15.18
CA PRO A 46 23.59 13.40 -15.00
C PRO A 46 22.07 13.60 -15.10
N ARG A 47 21.37 12.70 -15.80
CA ARG A 47 19.90 12.70 -15.97
C ARG A 47 19.32 11.45 -15.34
N LEU A 48 19.23 11.46 -14.02
CA LEU A 48 18.79 10.33 -13.20
C LEU A 48 17.43 10.64 -12.56
N VAL A 49 16.46 9.75 -12.77
CA VAL A 49 15.19 9.73 -12.04
C VAL A 49 15.23 8.55 -11.09
N ARG A 50 15.01 8.78 -9.79
CA ARG A 50 14.98 7.70 -8.79
C ARG A 50 13.56 7.43 -8.34
N ARG A 51 13.25 6.14 -8.20
CA ARG A 51 12.01 5.64 -7.62
C ARG A 51 12.30 4.52 -6.65
N THR A 52 11.80 4.63 -5.43
CA THR A 52 11.86 3.55 -4.45
C THR A 52 10.51 2.87 -4.29
N LEU A 53 10.54 1.58 -4.00
CA LEU A 53 9.31 0.83 -3.71
C LEU A 53 9.49 -0.16 -2.55
N PRO A 54 8.49 -0.29 -1.66
CA PRO A 54 8.52 -1.26 -0.58
C PRO A 54 8.22 -2.67 -1.13
N ALA A 55 9.26 -3.32 -1.66
CA ALA A 55 9.22 -4.71 -2.10
C ALA A 55 10.57 -5.42 -1.89
N LYS A 56 10.55 -6.74 -2.04
CA LYS A 56 11.74 -7.60 -2.04
C LYS A 56 12.28 -7.74 -3.48
N HIS A 57 13.27 -8.60 -3.67
CA HIS A 57 13.99 -8.81 -4.93
C HIS A 57 13.14 -9.00 -6.19
N TRP A 58 11.95 -9.61 -6.05
CA TRP A 58 11.11 -9.99 -7.19
C TRP A 58 10.08 -8.93 -7.58
N VAL A 59 10.50 -7.66 -7.65
CA VAL A 59 9.64 -6.52 -8.04
C VAL A 59 8.81 -6.78 -9.30
N PRO A 60 9.38 -7.30 -10.41
CA PRO A 60 8.59 -7.55 -11.63
C PRO A 60 7.46 -8.56 -11.44
N ARG A 61 7.56 -9.42 -10.42
CA ARG A 61 6.53 -10.43 -10.10
C ARG A 61 5.52 -9.93 -9.07
N THR A 62 5.95 -9.14 -8.09
CA THR A 62 5.10 -8.71 -6.97
C THR A 62 4.41 -7.37 -7.21
N ARG A 63 4.96 -6.52 -8.07
CA ARG A 63 4.44 -5.17 -8.38
C ARG A 63 4.51 -4.87 -9.90
N PRO A 64 3.98 -5.74 -10.78
CA PRO A 64 4.09 -5.58 -12.22
C PRO A 64 3.42 -4.29 -12.72
N ASP A 65 2.26 -3.94 -12.17
CA ASP A 65 1.48 -2.77 -12.62
C ASP A 65 2.20 -1.46 -12.30
N GLN A 66 2.75 -1.34 -11.09
CA GLN A 66 3.53 -0.17 -10.68
C GLN A 66 4.78 0.00 -11.57
N LEU A 67 5.48 -1.10 -11.84
CA LEU A 67 6.66 -1.09 -12.69
C LEU A 67 6.31 -0.67 -14.13
N SER A 68 5.21 -1.21 -14.67
CA SER A 68 4.72 -0.86 -16.01
C SER A 68 4.31 0.61 -16.10
N ALA A 69 3.62 1.13 -15.09
CA ALA A 69 3.21 2.53 -15.04
C ALA A 69 4.43 3.46 -15.05
N TRP A 70 5.43 3.19 -14.21
CA TRP A 70 6.66 3.99 -14.15
C TRP A 70 7.53 3.90 -15.39
N ILE A 71 7.57 2.75 -16.05
CA ILE A 71 8.23 2.61 -17.34
C ILE A 71 7.52 3.46 -18.39
N SER A 72 6.18 3.39 -18.45
CA SER A 72 5.38 4.13 -19.42
C SER A 72 5.53 5.64 -19.23
N GLU A 73 5.38 6.12 -17.99
CA GLU A 73 5.55 7.53 -17.62
C GLU A 73 6.95 8.05 -17.98
N PHE A 74 8.00 7.25 -17.73
CA PHE A 74 9.37 7.62 -18.08
C PHE A 74 9.58 7.68 -19.60
N VAL A 75 9.00 6.75 -20.36
CA VAL A 75 9.08 6.80 -21.82
C VAL A 75 8.35 8.02 -22.37
N GLU A 76 7.12 8.26 -21.93
CA GLU A 76 6.30 9.41 -22.36
C GLU A 76 6.98 10.75 -22.03
N ALA A 77 7.55 10.89 -20.84
CA ALA A 77 8.29 12.08 -20.44
C ALA A 77 9.57 12.26 -21.27
N GLY A 78 10.25 11.15 -21.61
CA GLY A 78 11.42 11.16 -22.49
C GLY A 78 11.09 11.63 -23.90
N GLU A 79 9.99 11.14 -24.47
CA GLU A 79 9.50 11.56 -25.79
C GLU A 79 9.04 13.03 -25.81
N ALA A 80 8.47 13.51 -24.71
CA ALA A 80 8.06 14.90 -24.54
C ALA A 80 9.21 15.87 -24.19
N GLY A 81 10.42 15.36 -23.93
CA GLY A 81 11.56 16.16 -23.46
C GLY A 81 11.41 16.72 -22.04
N LYS A 82 10.53 16.12 -21.22
CA LYS A 82 10.17 16.54 -19.85
C LYS A 82 10.65 15.56 -18.78
N GLN A 83 11.70 14.81 -19.07
CA GLN A 83 12.21 13.79 -18.15
C GLN A 83 12.66 14.37 -16.80
N ASP A 84 13.24 15.59 -16.83
CA ASP A 84 13.74 16.28 -15.64
C ASP A 84 12.61 16.81 -14.76
N ASP A 85 11.36 16.82 -15.25
CA ASP A 85 10.16 17.20 -14.50
C ASP A 85 9.55 16.02 -13.73
N LEU A 86 10.05 14.79 -13.93
CA LEU A 86 9.53 13.62 -13.22
C LEU A 86 9.86 13.69 -11.73
N PRO A 87 8.92 13.28 -10.86
CA PRO A 87 9.15 13.29 -9.42
C PRO A 87 10.29 12.33 -9.05
N ASP A 88 11.29 12.85 -8.34
CA ASP A 88 12.30 12.06 -7.65
C ASP A 88 11.73 11.65 -6.28
N SER A 89 11.32 10.40 -6.15
CA SER A 89 10.70 9.93 -4.91
C SER A 89 11.71 9.75 -3.76
N ASP A 90 13.02 9.79 -4.05
CA ASP A 90 14.06 9.68 -3.04
C ASP A 90 14.46 11.05 -2.46
N ALA A 91 14.03 12.15 -3.10
CA ALA A 91 14.31 13.51 -2.62
C ALA A 91 13.47 13.91 -1.38
N SER A 92 12.44 13.14 -0.99
CA SER A 92 11.53 13.50 0.12
C SER A 92 11.40 12.50 1.26
N ASP A 93 11.98 11.30 1.20
CA ASP A 93 11.64 10.26 2.18
C ASP A 93 12.72 10.06 3.25
N SER A 94 12.47 10.68 4.41
CA SER A 94 12.90 10.07 5.68
C SER A 94 12.36 8.64 5.71
N PRO A 95 13.17 7.62 6.08
CA PRO A 95 12.71 6.24 6.07
C PRO A 95 11.48 6.13 6.96
N ALA A 96 10.33 5.79 6.36
CA ALA A 96 9.16 5.39 7.11
C ALA A 96 9.61 4.35 8.16
N PRO A 97 9.22 4.49 9.44
CA PRO A 97 9.74 3.65 10.50
C PRO A 97 9.56 2.18 10.10
N ALA A 98 10.68 1.44 10.06
CA ALA A 98 10.67 0.02 9.70
C ALA A 98 9.58 -0.70 10.51
N ALA A 99 8.67 -1.39 9.83
CA ALA A 99 7.54 -2.07 10.46
C ALA A 99 8.02 -3.00 11.58
N LYS A 100 7.61 -2.73 12.83
CA LYS A 100 7.99 -3.52 14.01
C LYS A 100 6.79 -4.36 14.44
N GLY A 101 6.71 -5.59 13.96
CA GLY A 101 5.68 -6.53 14.35
C GLY A 101 5.96 -7.95 13.86
N ALA A 102 5.41 -8.96 14.54
CA ALA A 102 5.61 -10.38 14.22
C ALA A 102 5.19 -10.76 12.77
N HIS A 103 4.43 -9.89 12.11
CA HIS A 103 3.91 -10.11 10.75
C HIS A 103 4.35 -9.05 9.74
N ALA A 104 5.34 -8.20 10.10
CA ALA A 104 5.84 -7.12 9.24
C ALA A 104 6.28 -7.62 7.85
N ASP A 105 6.97 -8.76 7.81
CA ASP A 105 7.41 -9.40 6.56
C ASP A 105 6.28 -9.83 5.62
N ARG A 106 5.09 -10.06 6.16
CA ARG A 106 3.93 -10.58 5.42
C ARG A 106 2.98 -9.48 4.98
N PHE A 107 2.76 -8.46 5.81
CA PHE A 107 1.73 -7.45 5.58
C PHE A 107 2.26 -6.02 5.43
N GLY A 108 3.56 -5.79 5.63
CA GLY A 108 4.18 -4.49 5.45
C GLY A 108 3.91 -3.91 4.05
N GLY A 109 3.41 -2.67 4.01
CA GLY A 109 3.09 -1.95 2.78
C GLY A 109 1.86 -2.42 2.01
N LEU A 110 1.18 -3.49 2.46
CA LEU A 110 -0.07 -3.93 1.83
C LEU A 110 -1.24 -3.01 2.20
N LEU A 111 -2.18 -2.84 1.27
CA LEU A 111 -3.43 -2.13 1.52
C LEU A 111 -4.46 -3.09 2.13
N VAL A 112 -4.87 -2.79 3.36
CA VAL A 112 -5.79 -3.62 4.14
C VAL A 112 -7.06 -2.82 4.46
N LEU A 113 -8.22 -3.34 4.06
CA LEU A 113 -9.52 -2.79 4.41
C LEU A 113 -10.19 -3.67 5.46
N VAL A 114 -10.60 -3.07 6.58
CA VAL A 114 -11.25 -3.79 7.69
C VAL A 114 -12.62 -3.18 7.97
N THR A 115 -13.68 -3.96 7.82
CA THR A 115 -15.05 -3.55 8.22
C THR A 115 -15.32 -3.87 9.68
N GLY A 116 -16.21 -3.11 10.32
CA GLY A 116 -16.45 -3.25 11.76
C GLY A 116 -15.27 -2.78 12.60
N ALA A 117 -14.45 -1.87 12.06
CA ALA A 117 -13.18 -1.45 12.65
C ALA A 117 -13.36 -0.48 13.81
N ALA A 118 -14.57 0.02 14.09
CA ALA A 118 -14.79 0.95 15.19
C ALA A 118 -14.60 0.28 16.55
N SER A 119 -14.68 -1.05 16.69
CA SER A 119 -14.57 -1.71 18.00
C SER A 119 -14.13 -3.18 17.93
N GLY A 120 -13.97 -3.80 19.10
CA GLY A 120 -13.81 -5.24 19.25
C GLY A 120 -12.69 -5.85 18.40
N ILE A 121 -13.01 -6.98 17.75
CA ILE A 121 -12.08 -7.73 16.91
C ILE A 121 -11.63 -6.90 15.71
N GLY A 122 -12.54 -6.18 15.04
CA GLY A 122 -12.19 -5.35 13.89
C GLY A 122 -11.16 -4.28 14.22
N ARG A 123 -11.34 -3.56 15.34
CA ARG A 123 -10.35 -2.59 15.82
C ARG A 123 -9.00 -3.26 16.10
N ALA A 124 -9.01 -4.37 16.84
CA ALA A 124 -7.78 -5.08 17.18
C ALA A 124 -7.04 -5.58 15.92
N THR A 125 -7.78 -6.07 14.93
CA THR A 125 -7.26 -6.49 13.62
C THR A 125 -6.65 -5.32 12.86
N ALA A 126 -7.36 -4.19 12.75
CA ALA A 126 -6.86 -2.99 12.09
C ALA A 126 -5.54 -2.50 12.72
N LEU A 127 -5.47 -2.46 14.05
CA LEU A 127 -4.25 -2.05 14.76
C LEU A 127 -3.11 -3.06 14.62
N SER A 128 -3.42 -4.36 14.56
CA SER A 128 -2.41 -5.39 14.34
C SER A 128 -1.78 -5.29 12.94
N PHE A 129 -2.58 -5.03 11.91
CA PHE A 129 -2.08 -4.72 10.57
C PHE A 129 -1.27 -3.44 10.56
N ALA A 130 -1.70 -2.40 11.27
CA ALA A 130 -0.97 -1.15 11.38
C ALA A 130 0.43 -1.34 12.02
N GLN A 131 0.53 -2.12 13.09
CA GLN A 131 1.81 -2.47 13.72
C GLN A 131 2.72 -3.29 12.78
N ALA A 132 2.13 -4.09 11.90
CA ALA A 132 2.84 -4.79 10.83
C ALA A 132 3.23 -3.88 9.65
N GLY A 133 2.91 -2.57 9.69
CA GLY A 133 3.27 -1.60 8.67
C GLY A 133 2.40 -1.63 7.41
N ALA A 134 1.21 -2.23 7.47
CA ALA A 134 0.23 -2.13 6.38
C ALA A 134 -0.35 -0.71 6.28
N ARG A 135 -0.85 -0.36 5.10
CA ARG A 135 -1.73 0.79 4.88
C ARG A 135 -3.16 0.35 5.24
N VAL A 136 -3.79 1.00 6.20
CA VAL A 136 -5.06 0.53 6.78
C VAL A 136 -6.21 1.47 6.45
N VAL A 137 -7.28 0.92 5.89
CA VAL A 137 -8.60 1.55 5.74
C VAL A 137 -9.52 0.96 6.80
N ALA A 138 -9.82 1.76 7.82
CA ALA A 138 -10.78 1.37 8.85
C ALA A 138 -12.19 1.78 8.41
N VAL A 139 -13.10 0.82 8.35
CA VAL A 139 -14.48 1.03 7.88
C VAL A 139 -15.47 0.65 8.96
N ASP A 140 -16.39 1.55 9.27
CA ASP A 140 -17.49 1.30 10.21
C ASP A 140 -18.61 2.34 10.02
N ARG A 141 -19.81 2.08 10.53
CA ARG A 141 -20.87 3.09 10.59
C ARG A 141 -20.73 4.03 11.79
N ASP A 142 -20.04 3.61 12.86
CA ASP A 142 -19.72 4.48 14.00
C ASP A 142 -18.55 5.41 13.65
N ALA A 143 -18.90 6.64 13.22
CA ALA A 143 -17.96 7.67 12.79
C ALA A 143 -16.88 8.00 13.84
N GLU A 144 -17.25 8.09 15.12
CA GLU A 144 -16.28 8.41 16.17
C GLU A 144 -15.35 7.23 16.47
N GLY A 145 -15.93 6.03 16.56
CA GLY A 145 -15.17 4.82 16.86
C GLY A 145 -14.15 4.47 15.78
N VAL A 146 -14.53 4.64 14.51
CA VAL A 146 -13.63 4.39 13.38
C VAL A 146 -12.54 5.46 13.25
N ALA A 147 -12.88 6.74 13.48
CA ALA A 147 -11.90 7.83 13.50
C ALA A 147 -10.83 7.62 14.57
N ARG A 148 -11.23 7.25 15.80
CA ARG A 148 -10.29 6.91 16.89
C ARG A 148 -9.38 5.73 16.52
N THR A 149 -9.91 4.75 15.82
CA THR A 149 -9.15 3.58 15.37
C THR A 149 -8.10 3.96 14.33
N ALA A 150 -8.47 4.77 13.33
CA ALA A 150 -7.54 5.28 12.34
C ALA A 150 -6.44 6.15 12.95
N GLU A 151 -6.78 7.03 13.90
CA GLU A 151 -5.78 7.82 14.64
C GLU A 151 -4.80 6.93 15.40
N THR A 152 -5.30 5.92 16.11
CA THR A 152 -4.45 4.96 16.81
C THR A 152 -3.56 4.18 15.83
N ALA A 153 -4.11 3.75 14.69
CA ALA A 153 -3.37 3.06 13.63
C ALA A 153 -2.19 3.91 13.10
N ARG A 154 -2.41 5.22 12.92
CA ARG A 154 -1.35 6.17 12.55
C ARG A 154 -0.21 6.23 13.55
N LEU A 155 -0.52 6.17 14.84
CA LEU A 155 0.48 6.22 15.91
C LEU A 155 1.29 4.91 16.06
N VAL A 156 0.74 3.75 15.68
CA VAL A 156 1.37 2.45 15.95
C VAL A 156 2.11 1.83 14.77
N GLY A 157 1.99 2.37 13.56
CA GLY A 157 2.79 1.90 12.41
C GLY A 157 2.20 2.12 11.02
N ALA A 158 0.99 2.66 10.90
CA ALA A 158 0.35 2.97 9.61
C ALA A 158 0.09 4.48 9.45
N PRO A 159 1.11 5.31 9.18
CA PRO A 159 0.97 6.77 9.16
C PRO A 159 -0.07 7.29 8.16
N ALA A 160 -0.32 6.52 7.09
CA ALA A 160 -1.34 6.81 6.09
C ALA A 160 -2.72 6.20 6.40
N ALA A 161 -2.97 5.69 7.61
CA ALA A 161 -4.27 5.10 7.94
C ALA A 161 -5.40 6.15 7.99
N TRP A 162 -6.56 5.79 7.46
CA TRP A 162 -7.75 6.64 7.48
C TRP A 162 -9.02 5.83 7.75
N ALA A 163 -10.09 6.59 7.99
CA ALA A 163 -11.40 6.08 8.36
C ALA A 163 -12.42 6.38 7.26
N GLU A 164 -13.31 5.43 7.00
CA GLU A 164 -14.48 5.58 6.15
C GLU A 164 -15.74 5.25 6.94
N VAL A 165 -16.75 6.10 6.83
CA VAL A 165 -18.03 5.93 7.52
C VAL A 165 -19.02 5.28 6.57
N VAL A 166 -19.16 3.96 6.66
CA VAL A 166 -19.95 3.15 5.72
C VAL A 166 -20.74 2.09 6.47
N ASP A 167 -22.02 1.97 6.14
CA ASP A 167 -22.83 0.81 6.51
C ASP A 167 -22.62 -0.30 5.49
N VAL A 168 -22.11 -1.43 5.94
CA VAL A 168 -21.85 -2.58 5.06
C VAL A 168 -23.14 -3.17 4.49
N GLY A 169 -24.30 -2.95 5.12
CA GLY A 169 -25.60 -3.39 4.59
C GLY A 169 -26.12 -2.53 3.43
N ASP A 170 -25.48 -1.41 3.12
CA ASP A 170 -25.83 -0.54 1.99
C ASP A 170 -24.90 -0.85 0.80
N GLU A 171 -25.46 -1.54 -0.20
CA GLU A 171 -24.78 -1.90 -1.45
C GLU A 171 -24.15 -0.69 -2.15
N GLN A 172 -24.89 0.42 -2.27
CA GLN A 172 -24.41 1.60 -3.00
C GLN A 172 -23.31 2.32 -2.23
N ALA A 173 -23.36 2.29 -0.90
CA ALA A 173 -22.30 2.85 -0.07
C ALA A 173 -21.01 2.02 -0.19
N MET A 174 -21.12 0.70 -0.24
CA MET A 174 -19.98 -0.20 -0.45
C MET A 174 -19.37 -0.06 -1.86
N GLU A 175 -20.18 0.13 -2.89
CA GLU A 175 -19.68 0.42 -4.25
C GLU A 175 -18.90 1.73 -4.30
N LYS A 176 -19.44 2.80 -3.73
CA LYS A 176 -18.75 4.11 -3.65
C LYS A 176 -17.45 4.03 -2.87
N LEU A 177 -17.42 3.23 -1.80
CA LEU A 177 -16.22 2.96 -1.03
C LEU A 177 -15.16 2.27 -1.91
N ALA A 178 -15.54 1.24 -2.65
CA ALA A 178 -14.65 0.53 -3.55
C ALA A 178 -14.09 1.45 -4.65
N GLU A 179 -14.93 2.26 -5.29
CA GLU A 179 -14.52 3.25 -6.30
C GLU A 179 -13.53 4.27 -5.72
N LYS A 180 -13.82 4.80 -4.53
CA LYS A 180 -12.96 5.76 -3.84
C LYS A 180 -11.60 5.16 -3.51
N VAL A 181 -11.57 3.96 -2.92
CA VAL A 181 -10.32 3.27 -2.57
C VAL A 181 -9.51 2.94 -3.82
N ALA A 182 -10.16 2.51 -4.91
CA ALA A 182 -9.51 2.23 -6.18
C ALA A 182 -8.86 3.49 -6.78
N ALA A 183 -9.56 4.63 -6.74
CA ALA A 183 -9.07 5.90 -7.26
C ALA A 183 -7.91 6.47 -6.43
N ASP A 184 -8.04 6.46 -5.11
CA ASP A 184 -7.08 7.14 -4.23
C ASP A 184 -5.86 6.26 -3.89
N CYS A 185 -6.06 4.94 -3.84
CA CYS A 185 -5.11 4.03 -3.21
C CYS A 185 -4.76 2.77 -4.02
N GLY A 186 -5.51 2.48 -5.08
CA GLY A 186 -5.38 1.29 -5.90
C GLY A 186 -6.17 0.09 -5.36
N VAL A 187 -5.69 -1.12 -5.65
CA VAL A 187 -6.38 -2.36 -5.31
C VAL A 187 -6.12 -2.76 -3.86
N VAL A 188 -7.15 -3.20 -3.15
CA VAL A 188 -7.04 -3.74 -1.79
C VAL A 188 -6.37 -5.13 -1.85
N ASP A 189 -5.27 -5.31 -1.09
CA ASP A 189 -4.57 -6.59 -0.99
C ASP A 189 -5.26 -7.55 -0.02
N VAL A 190 -5.85 -7.02 1.05
CA VAL A 190 -6.54 -7.79 2.09
C VAL A 190 -7.85 -7.11 2.47
N LEU A 191 -8.95 -7.82 2.26
CA LEU A 191 -10.26 -7.44 2.76
C LEU A 191 -10.61 -8.29 3.99
N VAL A 192 -10.97 -7.62 5.09
CA VAL A 192 -11.48 -8.25 6.30
C VAL A 192 -12.94 -7.86 6.47
N ASN A 193 -13.84 -8.74 6.02
CA ASN A 193 -15.27 -8.65 6.29
C ASN A 193 -15.54 -9.09 7.74
N ASN A 194 -15.47 -8.15 8.67
CA ASN A 194 -15.63 -8.40 10.10
C ASN A 194 -16.87 -7.72 10.71
N ALA A 195 -17.43 -6.69 10.07
CA ALA A 195 -18.65 -6.05 10.54
C ALA A 195 -19.74 -7.10 10.83
N GLY A 196 -20.33 -7.01 12.02
CA GLY A 196 -21.31 -7.98 12.47
C GLY A 196 -22.13 -7.47 13.64
N ILE A 197 -23.40 -7.84 13.65
CA ILE A 197 -24.32 -7.59 14.78
C ILE A 197 -24.92 -8.91 15.26
N GLY A 198 -25.18 -8.98 16.56
CA GLY A 198 -25.85 -10.11 17.18
C GLY A 198 -27.28 -9.77 17.55
N LEU A 199 -28.18 -10.75 17.44
CA LEU A 199 -29.49 -10.71 18.07
C LEU A 199 -29.44 -11.54 19.35
N SER A 200 -30.13 -11.05 20.38
CA SER A 200 -30.36 -11.79 21.63
C SER A 200 -31.85 -11.79 21.92
N GLY A 201 -32.43 -12.97 22.13
CA GLY A 201 -33.87 -13.14 22.36
C GLY A 201 -34.38 -14.52 21.95
N SER A 202 -35.65 -14.78 22.21
CA SER A 202 -36.32 -15.99 21.73
C SER A 202 -36.46 -15.95 20.21
N PHE A 203 -36.17 -17.07 19.55
CA PHE A 203 -36.32 -17.21 18.09
C PHE A 203 -37.73 -16.84 17.61
N LEU A 204 -38.77 -17.23 18.37
CA LEU A 204 -40.17 -16.97 18.01
C LEU A 204 -40.60 -15.51 18.24
N GLU A 205 -39.84 -14.77 19.04
CA GLU A 205 -40.11 -13.35 19.33
C GLU A 205 -39.30 -12.42 18.44
N THR A 206 -38.35 -12.96 17.66
CA THR A 206 -37.52 -12.16 16.76
C THR A 206 -38.36 -11.66 15.59
N THR A 207 -38.44 -10.35 15.45
CA THR A 207 -39.20 -9.70 14.40
C THR A 207 -38.54 -9.88 13.04
N SER A 208 -39.32 -9.78 11.97
CA SER A 208 -38.77 -9.81 10.61
C SER A 208 -37.80 -8.67 10.32
N LYS A 209 -37.95 -7.53 11.01
CA LYS A 209 -37.01 -6.40 10.88
C LYS A 209 -35.66 -6.77 11.47
N GLU A 210 -35.63 -7.30 12.68
CA GLU A 210 -34.40 -7.75 13.34
C GLU A 210 -33.67 -8.79 12.50
N TRP A 211 -34.40 -9.76 11.95
CA TRP A 211 -33.82 -10.74 11.02
C TRP A 211 -33.20 -10.08 9.79
N ARG A 212 -33.87 -9.10 9.18
CA ARG A 212 -33.31 -8.35 8.05
C ARG A 212 -32.06 -7.59 8.47
N ASP A 213 -32.10 -6.84 9.57
CA ASP A 213 -30.95 -6.08 10.06
C ASP A 213 -29.69 -6.99 10.22
N VAL A 214 -29.87 -8.19 10.78
CA VAL A 214 -28.77 -9.17 10.93
C VAL A 214 -28.29 -9.71 9.58
N LEU A 215 -29.21 -10.05 8.68
CA LEU A 215 -28.84 -10.57 7.36
C LEU A 215 -28.17 -9.50 6.50
N ASP A 216 -28.63 -8.26 6.58
CA ASP A 216 -28.09 -7.12 5.84
C ASP A 216 -26.63 -6.87 6.24
N VAL A 217 -26.31 -6.96 7.54
CA VAL A 217 -24.92 -6.78 8.00
C VAL A 217 -24.08 -8.05 7.85
N ASN A 218 -24.53 -9.18 8.41
CA ASN A 218 -23.68 -10.36 8.59
C ASN A 218 -23.57 -11.24 7.33
N LEU A 219 -24.53 -11.14 6.41
CA LEU A 219 -24.52 -11.89 5.15
C LEU A 219 -24.28 -10.96 3.97
N TRP A 220 -25.19 -10.00 3.75
CA TRP A 220 -25.11 -9.09 2.63
C TRP A 220 -23.86 -8.20 2.71
N GLY A 221 -23.49 -7.70 3.89
CA GLY A 221 -22.24 -6.96 4.06
C GLY A 221 -20.99 -7.73 3.61
N VAL A 222 -20.96 -9.05 3.80
CA VAL A 222 -19.86 -9.90 3.29
C VAL A 222 -19.93 -10.02 1.76
N ILE A 223 -21.13 -10.20 1.21
CA ILE A 223 -21.35 -10.28 -0.24
C ILE A 223 -20.94 -8.98 -0.92
N HIS A 224 -21.34 -7.83 -0.37
CA HIS A 224 -21.00 -6.49 -0.88
C HIS A 224 -19.50 -6.24 -0.83
N GLY A 225 -18.82 -6.64 0.26
CA GLY A 225 -17.37 -6.50 0.32
C GLY A 225 -16.62 -7.35 -0.72
N CYS A 226 -17.12 -8.55 -1.04
CA CYS A 226 -16.46 -9.47 -1.97
C CYS A 226 -16.73 -9.20 -3.46
N ARG A 227 -17.74 -8.40 -3.80
CA ARG A 227 -18.15 -8.12 -5.18
C ARG A 227 -17.38 -6.94 -5.75
#